data_AF-A0A820S6Z7-F1
#
_entry.id   AF-A0A820S6Z7-F1
#
_cell.length_a   1.000
_cell.length_b   1.000
_cell.length_c   1.000
_cell.angle_alpha   90.00
_cell.angle_beta   90.00
_cell.angle_gamma   90.00
#
_symmetry.space_group_name_H-M   'P 1'
#
loop_
_entity.id
_entity.type
_entity.pdbx_description
1 polymer ?
#
loop_
_entity_poly.entity_id
_entity_poly.type
_entity_poly.pdbx_seq_one_letter_code
_entity_poly.pdbx_strand_id
1 'polypeptide(L)'
;CWAIIKHWVDPVIQNKIHFLKQEEELFEFIDPSNLPKRLHGTHPDYKYIPPTTEDNNMIAAFRADKQGRKIVRAAHRKAVGHYLNVTLKWAHGDESEALLEERTQATKQLRDSFEEFVPYIHTRTHYHRMGLINEPI
;
A
#
# COMPACT_ATOMS: atom_id res chain seq x y z
N CYS A 1 25.14 -1.81 29.55
CA CYS A 1 25.16 -1.11 28.24
C CYS A 1 24.55 0.29 28.30
N TRP A 2 23.33 0.49 28.82
CA TRP A 2 22.68 1.82 28.87
C TRP A 2 23.49 2.93 29.56
N ALA A 3 24.13 2.63 30.70
CA ALA A 3 24.92 3.63 31.46
C ALA A 3 26.08 4.25 30.67
N ILE A 4 26.59 3.56 29.64
CA ILE A 4 27.61 4.06 28.73
C ILE A 4 26.97 4.95 27.66
N ILE A 5 25.88 4.46 27.04
CA ILE A 5 25.21 5.10 25.90
C ILE A 5 24.45 6.37 26.30
N LYS A 6 23.91 6.46 27.53
CA LYS A 6 23.05 7.58 27.95
C LYS A 6 23.71 8.95 27.76
N HIS A 7 25.03 9.07 27.93
CA HIS A 7 25.75 10.34 27.80
C HIS A 7 25.88 10.82 26.33
N TRP A 8 25.59 9.95 25.36
CA TRP A 8 25.59 10.28 23.93
C TRP A 8 24.20 10.68 23.41
N VAL A 9 23.17 10.60 24.27
CA VAL A 9 21.77 10.89 23.93
C VAL A 9 21.38 12.21 24.59
N ASP A 10 20.64 13.06 23.87
CA ASP A 10 20.13 14.33 24.42
C ASP A 10 19.27 14.11 25.69
N PRO A 11 19.38 14.95 26.74
CA PRO A 11 18.63 14.77 27.99
C PRO A 11 17.11 14.70 27.81
N VAL A 12 16.53 15.40 26.83
CA VAL A 12 15.08 15.34 26.55
C VAL A 12 14.70 13.97 25.99
N ILE A 13 15.57 13.36 25.18
CA ILE A 13 15.36 12.00 24.66
C ILE A 13 15.59 10.96 25.77
N GLN A 14 16.60 11.16 26.63
CA GLN A 14 16.84 10.27 27.77
C GLN A 14 15.60 10.15 28.67
N ASN A 15 14.90 11.26 28.92
CA ASN A 15 13.69 11.30 29.75
C ASN A 15 12.49 10.56 29.15
N LYS A 16 12.52 10.22 27.85
CA LYS A 16 11.46 9.46 27.16
C LYS A 16 11.71 7.95 27.17
N ILE A 17 12.86 7.50 27.68
CA ILE A 17 13.24 6.09 27.67
C ILE A 17 12.89 5.48 29.03
N HIS A 18 11.93 4.56 29.01
CA HIS A 18 11.46 3.84 30.20
C HIS A 18 12.00 2.41 30.17
N PHE A 19 12.74 2.02 31.20
CA PHE A 19 13.16 0.63 31.40
C PHE A 19 12.17 -0.07 32.30
N LEU A 20 11.40 -0.97 31.73
CA LEU A 20 10.42 -1.75 32.45
C LEU A 20 11.10 -2.95 33.10
N LYS A 21 10.74 -3.25 34.35
CA LYS A 21 11.23 -4.42 35.08
C LYS A 21 10.24 -5.57 35.09
N GLN A 22 8.96 -5.22 35.10
CA GLN A 22 7.83 -6.14 35.06
C GLN A 22 7.01 -5.86 33.80
N GLU A 23 6.36 -6.89 33.27
CA GLU A 23 5.67 -6.81 31.99
C GLU A 23 4.36 -6.01 32.12
N GLU A 24 3.77 -5.97 33.32
CA GLU A 24 2.57 -5.22 33.66
C GLU A 24 2.79 -3.70 33.64
N GLU A 25 4.03 -3.23 33.84
CA GLU A 25 4.39 -1.80 33.74
C GLU A 25 4.16 -1.26 32.32
N LEU A 26 4.11 -2.14 31.30
CA LEU A 26 3.80 -1.75 29.92
C LEU A 26 2.36 -1.25 29.77
N PHE A 27 1.45 -1.73 30.63
CA PHE A 27 0.02 -1.35 30.61
C PHE A 27 -0.22 0.09 31.05
N GLU A 28 0.74 0.72 31.73
CA GLU A 28 0.70 2.14 32.06
C GLU A 28 0.83 3.02 30.82
N PHE A 29 1.46 2.51 29.75
CA PHE A 29 1.74 3.25 28.52
C PHE A 29 0.85 2.85 27.36
N ILE A 30 0.45 1.58 27.28
CA ILE A 30 -0.31 1.02 26.15
C ILE A 30 -1.43 0.15 26.68
N ASP A 31 -2.66 0.41 26.21
CA ASP A 31 -3.82 -0.41 26.55
C ASP A 31 -3.57 -1.91 26.20
N PRO A 32 -3.85 -2.86 27.11
CA PRO A 32 -3.65 -4.29 26.88
C PRO A 32 -4.32 -4.82 25.61
N SER A 33 -5.43 -4.20 25.16
CA SER A 33 -6.13 -4.56 23.92
C SER A 33 -5.34 -4.27 22.65
N ASN A 34 -4.37 -3.37 22.70
CA ASN A 34 -3.47 -3.01 21.60
C ASN A 34 -2.11 -3.70 21.69
N LEU A 35 -1.82 -4.38 22.81
CA LEU A 35 -0.57 -5.10 23.01
C LEU A 35 -0.64 -6.52 22.46
N PRO A 36 0.38 -6.97 21.72
CA PRO A 36 0.43 -8.33 21.20
C PRO A 36 0.54 -9.36 22.34
N LYS A 37 0.00 -10.56 22.14
CA LYS A 37 0.02 -11.65 23.14
C LYS A 37 1.41 -12.02 23.65
N ARG A 38 2.46 -11.94 22.82
CA ARG A 38 3.85 -12.15 23.26
C ARG A 38 4.35 -11.12 24.27
N LEU A 39 3.67 -9.98 24.38
CA LEU A 39 3.91 -8.91 25.35
C LEU A 39 2.74 -8.84 26.36
N HIS A 40 2.07 -9.97 26.61
CA HIS A 40 1.00 -10.15 27.61
C HIS A 40 -0.26 -9.30 27.41
N GLY A 41 -0.44 -8.73 26.22
CA GLY A 41 -1.70 -8.13 25.82
C GLY A 41 -2.70 -9.14 25.24
N THR A 42 -3.82 -8.64 24.74
CA THR A 42 -4.87 -9.47 24.12
C THR A 42 -4.88 -9.40 22.60
N HIS A 43 -4.17 -8.43 21.99
CA HIS A 43 -4.07 -8.30 20.54
C HIS A 43 -3.35 -9.52 19.94
N PRO A 44 -3.86 -10.11 18.84
CA PRO A 44 -3.17 -11.19 18.15
C PRO A 44 -1.73 -10.82 17.78
N ASP A 45 -0.79 -11.76 17.93
CA ASP A 45 0.58 -11.56 17.46
C ASP A 45 0.62 -11.37 15.95
N TYR A 46 1.44 -10.42 15.51
CA TYR A 46 1.75 -10.27 14.09
C TYR A 46 2.41 -11.53 13.54
N LYS A 47 1.81 -12.12 12.50
CA LYS A 47 2.35 -13.26 11.76
C LYS A 47 2.49 -12.88 10.29
N TYR A 48 3.74 -12.80 9.82
CA TYR A 48 4.01 -12.57 8.41
C TYR A 48 3.62 -13.80 7.59
N ILE A 49 2.82 -13.59 6.55
CA ILE A 49 2.44 -14.62 5.57
C ILE A 49 3.34 -14.42 4.35
N PRO A 50 4.31 -15.34 4.10
CA PRO A 50 5.21 -15.24 2.97
C PRO A 50 4.47 -15.44 1.64
N PRO A 51 5.06 -14.99 0.52
CA PRO A 51 4.55 -15.31 -0.81
C PRO A 51 4.42 -16.82 -1.01
N THR A 52 3.31 -17.27 -1.58
CA THR A 52 3.11 -18.68 -1.91
C THR A 52 3.84 -19.06 -3.21
N THR A 53 3.90 -20.35 -3.52
CA THR A 53 4.46 -20.82 -4.80
C THR A 53 3.67 -20.26 -5.99
N GLU A 54 2.34 -20.14 -5.85
CA GLU A 54 1.46 -19.55 -6.87
C GLU A 54 1.79 -18.07 -7.10
N ASP A 55 2.01 -17.29 -6.03
CA ASP A 55 2.43 -15.88 -6.14
C ASP A 55 3.75 -15.76 -6.91
N ASN A 56 4.73 -16.59 -6.59
CA ASN A 56 6.03 -16.56 -7.26
C ASN A 56 5.92 -16.94 -8.74
N ASN A 57 5.10 -17.93 -9.08
CA ASN A 57 4.85 -18.34 -10.46
C ASN A 57 4.13 -17.25 -11.27
N MET A 58 3.12 -16.60 -10.67
CA MET A 58 2.42 -15.46 -11.27
C MET A 58 3.40 -14.32 -11.59
N ILE A 59 4.23 -13.94 -10.61
CA ILE A 59 5.24 -12.88 -10.79
C ILE A 59 6.25 -13.26 -11.87
N ALA A 60 6.69 -14.51 -11.91
CA ALA A 60 7.62 -14.99 -12.93
C ALA A 60 7.01 -14.89 -14.34
N ALA A 61 5.75 -15.28 -14.51
CA ALA A 61 5.04 -15.19 -15.78
C ALA A 61 4.94 -13.74 -16.29
N PHE A 62 4.49 -12.80 -15.46
CA PHE A 62 4.38 -11.39 -15.86
C PHE A 62 5.73 -10.71 -16.09
N ARG A 63 6.78 -11.12 -15.37
CA ARG A 63 8.15 -10.61 -15.61
C ARG A 63 8.74 -11.11 -16.92
N ALA A 64 8.40 -12.34 -17.32
CA ALA A 64 8.84 -12.91 -18.59
C ALA A 64 8.13 -12.25 -19.79
N ASP A 65 6.86 -11.88 -19.64
CA ASP A 65 6.08 -11.25 -20.70
C ASP A 65 6.41 -9.76 -20.89
N LYS A 66 7.48 -9.49 -21.63
CA LYS A 66 7.89 -8.13 -22.00
C LYS A 66 6.98 -7.50 -23.07
N GLN A 67 6.37 -8.31 -23.94
CA GLN A 67 5.56 -7.80 -25.04
C GLN A 67 4.18 -7.37 -24.56
N GLY A 68 3.48 -8.20 -23.78
CA GLY A 68 2.22 -7.85 -23.14
C GLY A 68 2.38 -6.62 -22.27
N ARG A 69 3.43 -6.57 -21.43
CA ARG A 69 3.77 -5.38 -20.63
C ARG A 69 3.87 -4.10 -21.46
N LYS A 70 4.46 -4.17 -22.66
CA LYS A 70 4.60 -2.99 -23.55
C LYS A 70 3.23 -2.57 -24.09
N ILE A 71 2.38 -3.52 -24.45
CA ILE A 71 1.03 -3.28 -24.98
C ILE A 71 0.15 -2.63 -23.91
N VAL A 72 0.00 -3.26 -22.73
CA VAL A 72 -0.85 -2.73 -21.65
C VAL A 72 -0.36 -1.37 -21.15
N ARG A 73 0.96 -1.16 -21.08
CA ARG A 73 1.54 0.15 -20.72
C ARG A 73 1.21 1.22 -21.74
N ALA A 74 1.23 0.89 -23.03
CA ALA A 74 0.89 1.84 -24.09
C ALA A 74 -0.61 2.19 -24.04
N ALA A 75 -1.48 1.19 -23.82
CA ALA A 75 -2.91 1.39 -23.62
C ALA A 75 -3.20 2.31 -22.41
N HIS A 76 -2.58 2.02 -21.26
CA HIS A 76 -2.73 2.83 -20.06
C HIS A 76 -2.24 4.28 -20.26
N ARG A 77 -1.10 4.48 -20.92
CA ARG A 77 -0.63 5.84 -21.28
C ARG A 77 -1.61 6.60 -22.16
N LYS A 78 -2.25 5.92 -23.11
CA LYS A 78 -3.27 6.53 -23.97
C LYS A 78 -4.50 6.93 -23.14
N ALA A 79 -4.96 6.07 -22.23
CA ALA A 79 -6.08 6.37 -21.32
C ALA A 79 -5.77 7.56 -20.41
N VAL A 80 -4.56 7.62 -19.83
CA VAL A 80 -4.08 8.77 -19.06
C VAL A 80 -4.12 10.06 -19.90
N GLY A 81 -3.57 10.02 -21.11
CA GLY A 81 -3.58 11.18 -22.01
C GLY A 81 -4.99 11.66 -22.35
N HIS A 82 -5.92 10.74 -22.61
CA HIS A 82 -7.32 11.06 -22.85
C HIS A 82 -7.98 11.71 -21.62
N TYR A 83 -7.85 11.09 -20.45
CA TYR A 83 -8.41 11.61 -19.20
C TYR A 83 -7.87 13.01 -18.87
N LEU A 84 -6.56 13.23 -19.01
CA LEU A 84 -5.94 14.53 -18.77
C LEU A 84 -6.45 15.60 -19.73
N ASN A 85 -6.58 15.29 -21.02
CA ASN A 85 -7.09 16.24 -22.01
C ASN A 85 -8.54 16.65 -21.69
N VAL A 86 -9.41 15.69 -21.41
CA VAL A 86 -10.82 15.98 -21.08
C VAL A 86 -10.93 16.75 -19.76
N THR A 87 -10.14 16.38 -18.76
CA THR A 87 -10.13 17.07 -17.46
C THR A 87 -9.57 18.49 -17.58
N LEU A 88 -8.61 18.73 -18.49
CA LEU A 88 -8.07 20.06 -18.75
C LEU A 88 -9.11 20.97 -19.40
N LYS A 89 -9.90 20.47 -20.37
CA LYS A 89 -11.03 21.23 -20.93
C LYS A 89 -12.04 21.63 -19.85
N TRP A 90 -12.37 20.69 -18.97
CA TRP A 90 -13.27 20.94 -17.85
C TRP A 90 -12.70 21.99 -16.88
N ALA A 91 -11.41 21.89 -16.54
CA ALA A 91 -10.72 22.86 -15.69
C ALA A 91 -10.63 24.27 -16.31
N HIS A 92 -10.72 24.38 -17.64
CA HIS A 92 -10.81 25.66 -18.35
C HIS A 92 -12.24 26.22 -18.46
N GLY A 93 -13.22 25.58 -17.83
CA GLY A 93 -14.60 26.09 -17.68
C GLY A 93 -15.61 25.53 -18.69
N ASP A 94 -15.27 24.48 -19.44
CA ASP A 94 -16.26 23.74 -20.22
C ASP A 94 -17.00 22.76 -19.29
N GLU A 95 -18.26 23.08 -18.99
CA GLU A 95 -19.15 22.24 -18.18
C GLU A 95 -20.30 21.68 -19.01
N SER A 96 -20.11 21.53 -20.32
CA SER A 96 -21.10 20.89 -21.18
C SER A 96 -21.39 19.45 -20.71
N GLU A 97 -22.66 19.04 -20.75
CA GLU A 97 -23.09 17.70 -20.33
C GLU A 97 -22.33 16.61 -21.09
N ALA A 98 -22.07 16.84 -22.38
CA ALA A 98 -21.26 15.95 -23.22
C ALA A 98 -19.82 15.78 -22.69
N LEU A 99 -19.16 16.87 -22.24
CA LEU A 99 -17.81 16.79 -21.68
C LEU A 99 -17.80 16.07 -20.32
N LEU A 100 -18.81 16.30 -19.49
CA LEU A 100 -18.94 15.60 -18.20
C LEU A 100 -19.14 14.09 -18.39
N GLU A 101 -19.92 13.70 -19.40
CA GLU A 101 -20.08 12.30 -19.78
C GLU A 101 -18.76 11.72 -20.33
N GLU A 102 -18.09 12.43 -21.26
CA GLU A 102 -16.79 12.04 -21.80
C GLU A 102 -15.75 11.86 -20.66
N ARG A 103 -15.74 12.75 -19.67
CA ARG A 103 -14.83 12.67 -18.52
C ARG A 103 -15.12 11.46 -17.65
N THR A 104 -16.40 11.13 -17.46
CA THR A 104 -16.82 9.94 -16.71
C THR A 104 -16.39 8.67 -17.44
N GLN A 105 -16.54 8.61 -18.77
CA GLN A 105 -16.08 7.50 -19.59
C GLN A 105 -14.54 7.40 -19.57
N ALA A 106 -13.82 8.51 -19.70
CA ALA A 106 -12.36 8.55 -19.62
C ALA A 106 -11.84 8.08 -18.25
N THR A 107 -12.57 8.38 -17.17
CA THR A 107 -12.24 7.89 -15.82
C THR A 107 -12.37 6.37 -15.72
N LYS A 108 -13.44 5.79 -16.30
CA LYS A 108 -13.61 4.33 -16.36
C LYS A 108 -12.50 3.68 -17.18
N GLN A 109 -12.22 4.18 -18.38
CA GLN A 109 -11.13 3.68 -19.23
C GLN A 109 -9.76 3.76 -18.53
N LEU A 110 -9.51 4.84 -17.77
CA LEU A 110 -8.29 4.97 -16.99
C LEU A 110 -8.18 3.88 -15.92
N ARG A 111 -9.28 3.63 -15.18
CA ARG A 111 -9.35 2.54 -14.19
C ARG A 111 -9.12 1.18 -14.85
N ASP A 112 -9.89 0.85 -15.88
CA ASP A 112 -9.83 -0.46 -16.54
C ASP A 112 -8.44 -0.73 -17.11
N SER A 113 -7.84 0.27 -17.78
CA SER A 113 -6.47 0.14 -18.29
C SER A 113 -5.40 0.05 -17.19
N PHE A 114 -5.67 0.62 -16.01
CA PHE A 114 -4.79 0.48 -14.86
C PHE A 114 -4.88 -0.93 -14.30
N GLU A 115 -6.09 -1.47 -14.12
CA GLU A 115 -6.34 -2.85 -13.65
C GLU A 115 -5.63 -3.89 -14.53
N GLU A 116 -5.65 -3.73 -15.86
CA GLU A 116 -4.88 -4.58 -16.78
C GLU A 116 -3.36 -4.42 -16.66
N PHE A 117 -2.89 -3.26 -16.21
CA PHE A 117 -1.47 -2.95 -16.09
C PHE A 117 -0.88 -3.38 -14.74
N VAL A 118 -1.67 -3.41 -13.66
CA VAL A 118 -1.24 -3.73 -12.29
C VAL A 118 -0.36 -5.00 -12.22
N PRO A 119 -0.68 -6.13 -12.91
CA PRO A 119 0.10 -7.36 -12.74
C PRO A 119 1.56 -7.26 -13.20
N TYR A 120 1.84 -6.27 -14.06
CA TYR A 120 3.17 -6.04 -14.63
C TYR A 120 4.02 -5.02 -13.84
N ILE A 121 3.43 -4.36 -12.83
CA ILE A 121 4.09 -3.32 -12.02
C ILE A 121 4.00 -3.58 -10.51
N HIS A 122 2.98 -4.31 -10.06
CA HIS A 122 2.76 -4.66 -8.67
C HIS A 122 2.78 -6.18 -8.46
N THR A 123 2.87 -6.58 -7.20
CA THR A 123 2.84 -7.96 -6.75
C THR A 123 1.93 -8.07 -5.55
N ARG A 124 1.35 -9.25 -5.30
CA ARG A 124 0.53 -9.49 -4.11
C ARG A 124 1.28 -9.11 -2.83
N THR A 125 0.73 -8.14 -2.10
CA THR A 125 1.26 -7.74 -0.80
C THR A 125 0.82 -8.71 0.29
N HIS A 126 1.37 -8.56 1.49
CA HIS A 126 0.93 -9.29 2.66
C HIS A 126 -0.58 -9.10 2.94
N TYR A 127 -1.13 -7.91 2.69
CA TYR A 127 -2.56 -7.62 2.89
C TYR A 127 -3.48 -8.40 1.94
N HIS A 128 -3.03 -8.64 0.71
CA HIS A 128 -3.75 -9.52 -0.22
C HIS A 128 -3.76 -10.96 0.29
N ARG A 129 -2.61 -11.44 0.79
CA ARG A 129 -2.48 -12.79 1.39
C ARG A 129 -3.28 -12.95 2.68
N MET A 130 -3.51 -11.86 3.42
CA MET A 130 -4.38 -11.84 4.60
C MET A 130 -5.87 -11.74 4.25
N GLY A 131 -6.24 -11.51 2.99
CA GLY A 131 -7.63 -11.28 2.57
C GLY A 131 -8.21 -9.93 3.02
N LEU A 132 -7.35 -8.96 3.39
CA LEU A 132 -7.77 -7.60 3.77
C LEU A 132 -7.99 -6.71 2.54
N ILE A 133 -7.32 -7.01 1.43
CA ILE A 133 -7.46 -6.30 0.16
C ILE A 133 -7.82 -7.32 -0.92
N ASN A 134 -8.93 -7.06 -1.63
CA ASN A 134 -9.44 -7.90 -2.73
C ASN A 134 -9.34 -7.20 -4.10
N GLU A 135 -8.70 -6.03 -4.15
CA GLU A 135 -8.49 -5.30 -5.41
C GLU A 135 -7.59 -6.10 -6.37
N PRO A 136 -7.75 -5.91 -7.69
CA PRO A 136 -7.00 -6.65 -8.70
C PRO A 136 -5.48 -6.45 -8.53
N ILE A 137 -4.74 -7.56 -8.69
CA ILE A 137 -3.28 -7.60 -8.73
C ILE A 137 -2.85 -7.72 -10.18
#